data_AF-A0A9D2HIA9-F1
#
_entry.id   AF-A0A9D2HIA9-F1
#
_cell.length_a   1.000
_cell.length_b   1.000
_cell.length_c   1.000
_cell.angle_alpha   90.00
_cell.angle_beta   90.00
_cell.angle_gamma   90.00
#
_symmetry.space_group_name_H-M   'P 1'
#
loop_
_entity.id
_entity.type
_entity.pdbx_description
1 polymer ?
#
loop_
_entity_poly.entity_id
_entity_poly.type
_entity_poly.pdbx_seq_one_letter_code
_entity_poly.pdbx_strand_id
1 'polypeptide(L)'
;MEYVKKLKAACTEKEWEEYRERLIRENRTTSLSYQLLEMDGLYERMLTQIKEDGSIWTLDQYETQLKGKFPEQVRDMYIKYVEDSVDKASDRSTYSSLARYLKKIRSYPDGEEIAEQIAAEWRRKYNRRRALIEELRKAGFDI
;
A
#
# COMPACT_ATOMS: atom_id res chain seq x y z
N MET A 1 22.95 0.66 2.15
CA MET A 1 22.62 1.85 2.97
C MET A 1 23.77 2.38 3.83
N GLU A 2 24.77 1.59 4.22
CA GLU A 2 25.84 2.06 5.13
C GLU A 2 26.63 3.27 4.60
N TYR A 3 27.07 3.24 3.34
CA TYR A 3 27.78 4.35 2.71
C TYR A 3 26.94 5.63 2.61
N VAL A 4 25.64 5.49 2.35
CA VAL A 4 24.70 6.63 2.29
C VAL A 4 24.56 7.30 3.65
N LYS A 5 24.49 6.52 4.74
CA LYS A 5 24.45 7.06 6.11
C LYS A 5 25.74 7.80 6.47
N LYS A 6 26.89 7.26 6.09
CA LYS A 6 28.21 7.91 6.25
C LYS A 6 28.28 9.23 5.46
N LEU A 7 27.77 9.24 4.23
CA LEU A 7 27.68 10.46 3.42
C LEU A 7 26.79 11.51 4.10
N LYS A 8 25.57 11.14 4.53
CA LYS A 8 24.66 12.05 5.24
C LYS A 8 25.32 12.65 6.50
N ALA A 9 26.05 11.84 7.27
CA ALA A 9 26.72 12.31 8.48
C ALA A 9 27.88 13.29 8.21
N ALA A 10 28.43 13.31 6.99
CA ALA A 10 29.52 14.19 6.59
C ALA A 10 29.05 15.48 5.89
N CYS A 11 27.76 15.59 5.58
CA CYS A 11 27.17 16.75 4.91
C CYS A 11 26.42 17.65 5.91
N THR A 12 26.31 18.94 5.59
CA THR A 12 25.29 19.79 6.20
C THR A 12 23.90 19.37 5.72
N GLU A 13 22.85 19.80 6.42
CA GLU A 13 21.46 19.47 6.06
C GLU A 13 21.11 19.89 4.63
N LYS A 14 21.48 21.11 4.23
CA LYS A 14 21.24 21.63 2.89
C LYS A 14 21.99 20.85 1.80
N GLU A 15 23.28 20.53 2.03
CA GLU A 15 24.05 19.73 1.09
C GLU A 15 23.46 18.32 0.95
N TRP A 16 23.04 17.72 2.07
CA TRP A 16 22.40 16.42 2.06
C TRP A 16 21.08 16.41 1.29
N GLU A 17 20.24 17.44 1.44
CA GLU A 17 19.01 17.57 0.65
C GLU A 17 19.31 17.59 -0.85
N GLU A 18 20.26 18.41 -1.30
CA GLU A 18 20.66 18.48 -2.71
C GLU A 18 21.19 17.12 -3.22
N TYR A 19 22.02 16.45 -2.42
CA TYR A 19 22.53 15.12 -2.76
C TYR A 19 21.42 14.07 -2.81
N ARG A 20 20.49 14.07 -1.85
CA ARG A 20 19.35 13.14 -1.81
C ARG A 20 18.49 13.32 -3.05
N GLU A 21 18.15 14.56 -3.41
CA GLU A 21 17.36 14.81 -4.62
C GLU A 21 18.06 14.35 -5.89
N ARG A 22 19.38 14.59 -5.97
CA ARG A 22 20.18 14.09 -7.08
C ARG A 22 20.17 12.55 -7.14
N LEU A 23 20.37 11.90 -6.00
CA LEU A 23 20.33 10.43 -5.90
C LEU A 23 18.96 9.89 -6.30
N ILE A 24 17.85 10.47 -5.81
CA ILE A 24 16.49 10.03 -6.17
C ILE A 24 16.25 10.19 -7.68
N ARG A 25 16.73 11.29 -8.28
CA ARG A 25 16.54 11.59 -9.70
C ARG A 25 17.37 10.70 -10.62
N GLU A 26 18.64 10.47 -10.29
CA GLU A 26 19.58 9.72 -11.12
C GLU A 26 19.43 8.21 -10.95
N ASN A 27 18.89 7.78 -9.80
CA ASN A 27 18.74 6.39 -9.49
C ASN A 27 17.55 5.76 -10.25
N ARG A 28 17.85 4.70 -11.00
CA ARG A 28 16.84 3.88 -11.69
C ARG A 28 16.11 2.90 -10.78
N THR A 29 16.59 2.72 -9.55
CA THR A 29 16.09 1.71 -8.61
C THR A 29 15.12 2.33 -7.62
N THR A 30 13.82 2.16 -7.85
CA THR A 30 12.74 2.67 -7.01
C THR A 30 12.90 2.35 -5.51
N SER A 31 13.43 1.17 -5.15
CA SER A 31 13.63 0.78 -3.75
C SER A 31 14.61 1.67 -2.99
N LEU A 32 15.72 2.08 -3.62
CA LEU A 32 16.69 2.97 -3.00
C LEU A 32 16.12 4.39 -2.83
N SER A 33 15.29 4.86 -3.76
CA SER A 33 14.60 6.15 -3.62
C SER A 33 13.69 6.17 -2.40
N TYR A 34 12.90 5.11 -2.17
CA TYR A 34 12.06 5.00 -0.98
C TYR A 34 12.87 4.86 0.32
N GLN A 35 13.99 4.14 0.31
CA GLN A 35 14.89 4.05 1.48
C GLN A 35 15.50 5.41 1.85
N LEU A 36 15.80 6.25 0.86
CA LEU A 36 16.28 7.61 1.09
C LEU A 36 15.20 8.50 1.71
N LEU A 37 13.96 8.39 1.23
CA LEU A 37 12.81 9.12 1.81
C LEU A 37 12.51 8.67 3.24
N GLU A 38 12.57 7.36 3.51
CA GLU A 38 12.39 6.82 4.87
C GLU A 38 13.45 7.37 5.83
N MET A 39 14.72 7.40 5.40
CA MET A 39 15.84 7.86 6.23
C MET A 39 15.71 9.33 6.67
N ASP A 40 14.99 10.13 5.91
CA ASP A 40 14.74 11.55 6.19
C ASP A 40 13.31 11.80 6.71
N GLY A 41 12.53 10.75 6.92
CA GLY A 41 11.16 10.87 7.42
C GLY A 41 10.20 11.57 6.45
N LEU A 42 10.51 11.60 5.15
CA LEU A 42 9.73 12.26 4.10
C LEU A 42 8.53 11.40 3.66
N TYR A 43 7.70 11.01 4.63
CA TYR A 43 6.62 10.05 4.45
C TYR A 43 5.46 10.58 3.61
N GLU A 44 5.17 11.88 3.65
CA GLU A 44 4.12 12.49 2.81
C GLU A 44 4.49 12.38 1.33
N ARG A 45 5.74 12.73 0.98
CA ARG A 45 6.25 12.57 -0.38
C ARG A 45 6.28 11.11 -0.81
N MET A 46 6.71 10.21 0.08
CA MET A 46 6.69 8.78 -0.15
C MET A 46 5.27 8.30 -0.50
N LEU A 47 4.27 8.69 0.28
CA LEU A 47 2.88 8.32 0.05
C LEU A 47 2.39 8.78 -1.32
N THR A 48 2.66 10.05 -1.68
CA THR A 48 2.30 10.60 -3.01
C THR A 48 2.93 9.79 -4.14
N GLN A 49 4.23 9.46 -4.04
CA GLN A 49 4.91 8.66 -5.05
C GLN A 49 4.34 7.25 -5.15
N ILE A 50 4.06 6.57 -4.03
CA ILE A 50 3.45 5.24 -4.05
C ILE A 50 2.07 5.28 -4.71
N LYS A 51 1.30 6.35 -4.47
CA LYS A 51 -0.01 6.55 -5.08
C LYS A 51 0.06 6.76 -6.59
N GLU A 52 1.07 7.49 -7.06
CA GLU A 52 1.33 7.70 -8.50
C GLU A 52 1.82 6.41 -9.18
N ASP A 53 2.74 5.69 -8.54
CA ASP A 53 3.30 4.42 -9.04
C ASP A 53 2.25 3.30 -9.07
N GLY A 54 1.23 3.37 -8.21
CA GLY A 54 0.20 2.33 -8.07
C GLY A 54 0.72 1.00 -7.52
N SER A 55 1.92 0.98 -6.94
CA SER A 55 2.58 -0.25 -6.46
C SER A 55 2.05 -0.66 -5.09
N ILE A 56 1.16 -1.65 -5.08
CA ILE A 56 0.66 -2.28 -3.84
C ILE A 56 1.78 -2.91 -3.02
N TRP A 57 2.80 -3.45 -3.68
CA TRP A 57 3.96 -4.04 -3.02
C TRP A 57 4.72 -3.01 -2.22
N THR A 58 4.95 -1.82 -2.80
CA THR A 58 5.62 -0.73 -2.10
C THR A 58 4.79 -0.22 -0.92
N LEU A 59 3.47 -0.13 -1.09
CA LEU A 59 2.57 0.24 0.01
C LEU A 59 2.65 -0.76 1.17
N ASP A 60 2.65 -2.06 0.87
CA ASP A 60 2.83 -3.13 1.87
C ASP A 60 4.19 -3.05 2.58
N GLN A 61 5.27 -2.72 1.87
CA GLN A 61 6.60 -2.62 2.47
C GLN A 61 6.70 -1.50 3.51
N TYR A 62 6.10 -0.33 3.24
CA TYR A 62 6.17 0.84 4.11
C TYR A 62 4.91 1.07 4.94
N GLU A 63 4.00 0.08 4.97
CA GLU A 63 2.70 0.18 5.64
C GLU A 63 2.84 0.61 7.09
N THR A 64 3.80 0.04 7.83
CA THR A 64 3.96 0.32 9.27
C THR A 64 4.25 1.79 9.53
N GLN A 65 5.15 2.39 8.74
CA GLN A 65 5.53 3.79 8.89
C GLN A 65 4.40 4.72 8.40
N LEU A 66 3.76 4.36 7.28
CA LEU A 66 2.71 5.17 6.67
C LEU A 66 1.40 5.10 7.46
N LYS A 67 0.98 3.94 7.95
CA LYS A 67 -0.22 3.76 8.78
C LYS A 67 -0.17 4.61 10.04
N GLY A 68 1.02 4.76 10.66
CA GLY A 68 1.18 5.58 11.86
C GLY A 68 0.99 7.09 11.62
N LYS A 69 1.08 7.56 10.37
CA LYS A 69 1.03 8.99 10.01
C LYS A 69 -0.18 9.36 9.17
N PHE A 70 -0.58 8.44 8.28
CA PHE A 70 -1.59 8.63 7.24
C PHE A 70 -2.52 7.40 7.16
N PRO A 71 -3.15 6.99 8.27
CA PRO A 71 -3.92 5.74 8.31
C PRO A 71 -5.07 5.73 7.28
N GLU A 72 -5.80 6.84 7.16
CA GLU A 72 -6.93 6.97 6.23
C GLU A 72 -6.47 6.90 4.77
N GLN A 73 -5.39 7.59 4.42
CA GLN A 73 -4.88 7.60 3.06
C GLN A 73 -4.34 6.23 2.64
N VAL A 74 -3.66 5.52 3.55
CA VAL A 74 -3.19 4.15 3.30
C VAL A 74 -4.38 3.20 3.12
N ARG A 75 -5.40 3.29 3.97
CA ARG A 75 -6.66 2.54 3.83
C ARG A 75 -7.29 2.77 2.46
N ASP A 76 -7.43 4.03 2.05
CA ASP A 76 -8.08 4.40 0.78
C ASP A 76 -7.29 3.89 -0.43
N MET A 77 -5.96 3.82 -0.34
CA MET A 77 -5.12 3.20 -1.37
C MET A 77 -5.34 1.68 -1.44
N TYR A 78 -5.50 1.00 -0.31
CA TYR A 78 -5.86 -0.42 -0.29
C TYR A 78 -7.27 -0.66 -0.87
N ILE A 79 -8.24 0.20 -0.54
CA ILE A 79 -9.60 0.15 -1.10
C ILE A 79 -9.54 0.26 -2.62
N LYS A 80 -8.87 1.29 -3.13
CA LYS A 80 -8.71 1.49 -4.57
C LYS A 80 -8.06 0.27 -5.24
N TYR A 81 -7.01 -0.28 -4.64
CA TYR A 81 -6.35 -1.48 -5.17
C TYR A 81 -7.31 -2.67 -5.29
N VAL A 82 -8.12 -2.96 -4.26
CA VAL A 82 -9.03 -4.11 -4.29
C VAL A 82 -10.16 -3.91 -5.30
N GLU A 83 -10.69 -2.70 -5.42
CA GLU A 83 -11.72 -2.34 -6.40
C GLU A 83 -11.22 -2.47 -7.84
N ASP A 84 -10.02 -1.94 -8.12
CA ASP A 84 -9.40 -2.01 -9.46
C ASP A 84 -9.02 -3.45 -9.87
N SER A 85 -8.81 -4.32 -8.88
CA SER A 85 -8.30 -5.69 -9.08
C SER A 85 -9.42 -6.74 -9.19
N VAL A 86 -10.54 -6.58 -8.49
CA VAL A 86 -11.59 -7.61 -8.44
C VAL A 86 -12.25 -7.87 -9.80
N ASP A 87 -12.38 -6.85 -10.64
CA ASP A 87 -12.98 -7.01 -11.98
C ASP A 87 -12.10 -7.89 -12.89
N LYS A 88 -10.78 -7.76 -12.77
CA LYS A 88 -9.77 -8.50 -13.56
C LYS A 88 -9.49 -9.90 -13.01
N ALA A 89 -9.79 -10.14 -11.73
CA ALA A 89 -9.50 -11.39 -11.05
C ALA A 89 -10.37 -12.55 -11.58
N SER A 90 -9.71 -13.64 -11.98
CA SER A 90 -10.35 -14.84 -12.55
C SER A 90 -9.93 -16.15 -11.86
N ASP A 91 -8.96 -16.09 -10.95
CA ASP A 91 -8.42 -17.25 -10.25
C ASP A 91 -8.56 -17.14 -8.72
N ARG A 92 -8.50 -18.29 -8.06
CA ARG A 92 -8.70 -18.42 -6.62
C ARG A 92 -7.59 -17.75 -5.80
N SER A 93 -6.35 -17.75 -6.31
CA SER A 93 -5.23 -17.12 -5.61
C SER A 93 -5.42 -15.62 -5.54
N THR A 94 -5.82 -14.99 -6.65
CA THR A 94 -6.16 -13.57 -6.69
C THR A 94 -7.32 -13.24 -5.76
N TYR A 95 -8.41 -14.04 -5.74
CA TYR A 95 -9.52 -13.82 -4.81
C TYR A 95 -9.08 -13.92 -3.33
N SER A 96 -8.24 -14.90 -2.99
CA SER A 96 -7.71 -15.05 -1.65
C SER A 96 -6.83 -13.86 -1.23
N SER A 97 -6.02 -13.33 -2.16
CA SER A 97 -5.26 -12.10 -1.94
C SER A 97 -6.17 -10.89 -1.70
N LEU A 98 -7.22 -10.73 -2.50
CA LEU A 98 -8.19 -9.65 -2.35
C LEU A 98 -8.93 -9.72 -1.01
N ALA A 99 -9.38 -10.91 -0.61
CA ALA A 99 -10.01 -11.11 0.69
C ALA A 99 -9.05 -10.79 1.85
N ARG A 100 -7.76 -11.12 1.71
CA ARG A 100 -6.71 -10.71 2.68
C ARG A 100 -6.57 -9.19 2.78
N TYR A 101 -6.61 -8.47 1.66
CA TYR A 101 -6.58 -7.01 1.69
C TYR A 101 -7.84 -6.39 2.29
N LEU A 102 -9.03 -6.97 2.09
CA LEU A 102 -10.23 -6.53 2.80
C LEU A 102 -10.09 -6.73 4.32
N LYS A 103 -9.53 -7.85 4.78
CA LYS A 103 -9.20 -8.03 6.21
C LYS A 103 -8.18 -7.01 6.70
N LYS A 104 -7.21 -6.64 5.86
CA LYS A 104 -6.24 -5.60 6.19
C LYS A 104 -6.96 -4.26 6.37
N ILE A 105 -7.86 -3.89 5.45
CA ILE A 105 -8.68 -2.66 5.52
C ILE A 105 -9.48 -2.61 6.82
N ARG A 106 -10.08 -3.72 7.28
CA ARG A 106 -10.76 -3.80 8.59
C ARG A 106 -9.94 -3.28 9.78
N SER A 107 -8.61 -3.41 9.72
CA SER A 107 -7.71 -2.96 10.78
C SER A 107 -7.41 -1.46 10.79
N TYR A 108 -7.99 -0.69 9.87
CA TYR A 108 -7.84 0.76 9.75
C TYR A 108 -9.05 1.50 10.35
N PRO A 109 -8.93 2.81 10.65
CA PRO A 109 -10.07 3.64 11.05
C PRO A 109 -11.23 3.49 10.06
N ASP A 110 -12.46 3.35 10.56
CA ASP A 110 -13.70 3.08 9.80
C ASP A 110 -13.66 1.85 8.86
N GLY A 111 -12.57 1.09 8.90
CA GLY A 111 -12.27 0.07 7.91
C GLY A 111 -13.14 -1.16 8.02
N GLU A 112 -13.67 -1.46 9.22
CA GLU A 112 -14.59 -2.57 9.43
C GLU A 112 -15.86 -2.39 8.60
N GLU A 113 -16.54 -1.24 8.76
CA GLU A 113 -17.76 -0.93 8.02
C GLU A 113 -17.51 -0.88 6.51
N ILE A 114 -16.43 -0.23 6.08
CA ILE A 114 -16.08 -0.13 4.67
C ILE A 114 -15.81 -1.51 4.06
N ALA A 115 -15.04 -2.37 4.74
CA ALA A 115 -14.73 -3.70 4.23
C ALA A 115 -15.98 -4.59 4.14
N GLU A 116 -16.91 -4.48 5.11
CA GLU A 116 -18.20 -5.17 5.05
C GLU A 116 -19.06 -4.70 3.88
N GLN A 117 -19.13 -3.38 3.65
CA GLN A 117 -19.85 -2.82 2.51
C GLN A 117 -19.27 -3.36 1.19
N ILE A 118 -17.95 -3.34 1.02
CA ILE A 118 -17.29 -3.87 -0.19
C ILE A 118 -17.57 -5.37 -0.36
N ALA A 119 -17.48 -6.16 0.70
CA ALA A 119 -17.75 -7.59 0.63
C ALA A 119 -19.22 -7.90 0.25
N ALA A 120 -20.18 -7.15 0.82
CA ALA A 120 -21.59 -7.26 0.47
C ALA A 120 -21.85 -6.88 -1.00
N GLU A 121 -21.19 -5.82 -1.49
CA GLU A 121 -21.26 -5.44 -2.90
C GLU A 121 -20.70 -6.52 -3.82
N TRP A 122 -19.55 -7.10 -3.48
CA TRP A 122 -18.94 -8.17 -4.25
C TRP A 122 -19.82 -9.42 -4.27
N ARG A 123 -20.44 -9.77 -3.14
CA ARG A 123 -21.44 -10.85 -3.06
C ARG A 123 -22.58 -10.62 -4.05
N ARG A 124 -23.10 -9.40 -4.11
CA ARG A 124 -24.20 -9.03 -5.02
C ARG A 124 -23.76 -9.05 -6.48
N LYS A 125 -22.69 -8.34 -6.82
CA LYS A 125 -22.20 -8.13 -8.20
C LYS A 125 -21.60 -9.40 -8.80
N TYR A 126 -20.88 -10.18 -8.01
CA TYR A 126 -20.14 -11.37 -8.45
C TYR A 126 -20.70 -12.69 -7.89
N ASN A 127 -22.00 -12.77 -7.63
CA ASN A 127 -22.66 -13.96 -7.02
C ASN A 127 -22.35 -15.30 -7.74
N ARG A 128 -22.05 -15.27 -9.04
CA ARG A 128 -21.70 -16.48 -9.82
C ARG A 128 -20.24 -16.93 -9.62
N ARG A 129 -19.37 -16.08 -9.07
CA ARG A 129 -17.95 -16.37 -8.80
C ARG A 129 -17.83 -17.10 -7.45
N ARG A 130 -18.22 -18.37 -7.40
CA ARG A 130 -18.26 -19.17 -6.15
C ARG A 130 -16.96 -19.13 -5.36
N ALA A 131 -15.81 -19.22 -6.04
CA ALA A 131 -14.50 -19.17 -5.40
C ALA A 131 -14.27 -17.84 -4.65
N LEU A 132 -14.69 -16.70 -5.21
CA LEU A 132 -14.60 -15.40 -4.54
C LEU A 132 -15.44 -15.38 -3.26
N ILE A 133 -16.69 -15.84 -3.33
CA ILE A 133 -17.60 -15.88 -2.17
C ILE A 133 -17.05 -16.79 -1.08
N GLU A 134 -16.47 -17.94 -1.44
CA GLU A 134 -15.80 -18.83 -0.48
C GLU A 134 -14.59 -18.16 0.19
N GLU A 135 -13.75 -17.45 -0.56
CA GLU A 135 -12.59 -16.75 0.01
C GLU A 135 -13.01 -15.60 0.94
N LEU A 136 -14.09 -14.88 0.62
CA LEU A 136 -14.68 -13.88 1.51
C LEU A 136 -15.20 -14.51 2.81
N ARG A 137 -15.93 -15.63 2.74
CA ARG A 137 -16.39 -16.34 3.96
C ARG A 137 -15.22 -16.83 4.82
N LYS A 138 -14.19 -17.41 4.20
CA LYS A 138 -12.96 -17.83 4.90
C LYS A 138 -12.25 -16.64 5.55
N ALA A 139 -12.33 -15.47 4.95
CA ALA A 139 -11.76 -14.25 5.49
C ALA A 139 -12.57 -13.68 6.68
N GLY A 140 -13.79 -14.17 6.91
CA GLY A 140 -14.64 -13.79 8.03
C GLY A 140 -15.66 -12.69 7.68
N PHE A 141 -16.06 -12.57 6.42
CA PHE A 141 -17.16 -11.72 5.97
C PHE A 141 -18.48 -12.49 6.07
N ASP A 142 -19.51 -11.87 6.66
CA ASP A 142 -20.84 -12.48 6.80
C ASP A 142 -21.66 -12.27 5.53
N ILE A 143 -21.52 -13.20 4.59
CA ILE A 143 -22.08 -13.16 3.22
C ILE A 143 -22.55 -14.55 2.70
#